data_AF-A0A849EYE7-F1
#
_entry.id   AF-A0A849EYE7-F1
#
_cell.length_a   1.000
_cell.length_b   1.000
_cell.length_c   1.000
_cell.angle_alpha   90.00
_cell.angle_beta   90.00
_cell.angle_gamma   90.00
#
_symmetry.space_group_name_H-M   'P 1'
#
loop_
_entity.id
_entity.type
_entity.pdbx_description
1 polymer ?
#
loop_
_entity_poly.entity_id
_entity_poly.type
_entity_poly.pdbx_seq_one_letter_code
_entity_poly.pdbx_strand_id
1 'polypeptide(L)'
;MLKFNEGIDIVQEIGRITTVEGARRLFEERLDAEQRTRIEGFKSAAILLKIANAVVMCEPDQIFINTGTDADRQLIRDMALKKGEEEVLPLKGHTIHFDLKEEQGRIIDRTYYVANDDERVSSLALRMSRNDGLQAVRNGMFGIMKGKTMVVGFYSRGPAGSPVSNPAIEITSSAYVSHSAELLYRNTYRDFEAEVERLGHFYTNIHSEGLNRPEDLPNARVLMDRAHRTTYSFNCTYAGNTLLLKKGNHRFSVDRSVYEKSGLELAEHMFITCMEGPGGRITGIAGAAPSGCGKTTTAMAGDQFVGDDLAQMWIAADGTVRSVNPECGIFGIVEDVNREGDPILMRCLREPGTEVIWSNVLIDDHGVPHWVGNAETPPGRGRNFQGQWEQGMTDANGKPIPLSHPNARCTLASKALDNYSERAENPAGVETRVVTYSGRDSDTMPPVWAAKTPDEGVVIGACIVSAATATEVGATGVKRAPWANAPFIP
;
A
#
# COMPACT_ATOMS: atom_id res chain seq x y z
N MET A 1 -19.87 -18.30 3.68
CA MET A 1 -19.49 -17.45 2.52
C MET A 1 -19.39 -16.04 3.04
N LEU A 2 -18.45 -15.20 2.58
CA LEU A 2 -18.33 -13.83 3.10
C LEU A 2 -19.64 -13.07 2.85
N LYS A 3 -20.16 -12.41 3.89
CA LYS A 3 -21.34 -11.56 3.80
C LYS A 3 -20.97 -10.16 4.30
N PHE A 4 -21.07 -9.19 3.40
CA PHE A 4 -20.67 -7.82 3.70
C PHE A 4 -21.69 -7.12 4.61
N ASN A 5 -21.16 -6.26 5.48
CA ASN A 5 -21.92 -5.47 6.45
C ASN A 5 -22.74 -6.33 7.44
N GLU A 6 -22.36 -7.59 7.68
CA GLU A 6 -22.98 -8.46 8.68
C GLU A 6 -22.05 -8.71 9.87
N GLY A 7 -22.65 -8.81 11.06
CA GLY A 7 -21.95 -8.92 12.33
C GLY A 7 -21.60 -7.55 12.91
N ILE A 8 -20.78 -7.56 13.96
CA ILE A 8 -20.40 -6.34 14.68
C ILE A 8 -19.51 -5.47 13.80
N ASP A 9 -19.91 -4.22 13.53
CA ASP A 9 -18.99 -3.19 13.01
C ASP A 9 -18.13 -2.70 14.19
N ILE A 10 -16.88 -3.13 14.22
CA ILE A 10 -15.98 -2.97 15.38
C ILE A 10 -15.82 -1.49 15.77
N VAL A 11 -15.58 -0.60 14.80
CA VAL A 11 -15.36 0.83 15.09
C VAL A 11 -16.65 1.47 15.57
N GLN A 12 -17.81 1.10 15.01
CA GLN A 12 -19.10 1.61 15.46
C GLN A 12 -19.46 1.10 16.87
N GLU A 13 -19.16 -0.16 17.18
CA GLU A 13 -19.38 -0.76 18.50
C GLU A 13 -18.54 -0.10 19.60
N ILE A 14 -17.31 0.32 19.27
CA ILE A 14 -16.44 1.04 20.20
C ILE A 14 -16.85 2.52 20.32
N GLY A 15 -17.07 3.20 19.20
CA GLY A 15 -17.39 4.62 19.17
C GLY A 15 -18.82 4.98 19.59
N ARG A 16 -19.77 4.05 19.42
CA ARG A 16 -21.18 4.14 19.82
C ARG A 16 -21.97 5.32 19.22
N ILE A 17 -21.45 5.97 18.18
CA ILE A 17 -22.20 6.97 17.41
C ILE A 17 -22.99 6.24 16.32
N THR A 18 -24.32 6.31 16.40
CA THR A 18 -25.23 5.57 15.52
C THR A 18 -26.09 6.44 14.61
N THR A 19 -26.05 7.77 14.81
CA THR A 19 -26.86 8.74 14.05
C THR A 19 -26.01 9.84 13.44
N VAL A 20 -26.46 10.39 12.31
CA VAL A 20 -25.77 11.49 11.62
C VAL A 20 -25.77 12.75 12.49
N GLU A 21 -26.85 13.00 13.23
CA GLU A 21 -26.95 14.11 14.18
C GLU A 21 -25.92 13.96 15.32
N GLY A 22 -25.71 12.73 15.80
CA GLY A 22 -24.67 12.43 16.79
C GLY A 22 -23.27 12.68 16.23
N ALA A 23 -23.00 12.25 15.00
CA ALA A 23 -21.74 12.51 14.33
C ALA A 23 -21.50 14.02 14.13
N ARG A 24 -22.50 14.77 13.66
CA ARG A 24 -22.40 16.23 13.48
C ARG A 24 -22.13 16.96 14.80
N ARG A 25 -22.80 16.57 15.88
CA ARG A 25 -22.53 17.14 17.22
C ARG A 25 -21.09 16.88 17.67
N LEU A 26 -20.59 15.65 17.49
CA LEU A 26 -19.19 15.34 17.79
C LEU A 26 -18.23 16.23 16.99
N PHE A 27 -18.51 16.43 15.69
CA PHE A 27 -17.68 17.27 14.84
C PHE A 27 -17.74 18.75 15.26
N GLU A 28 -18.90 19.26 15.67
CA GLU A 28 -19.05 20.61 16.24
C GLU A 28 -18.22 20.80 17.51
N GLU A 29 -18.11 19.76 18.34
CA GLU A 29 -17.36 19.79 19.60
C GLU A 29 -15.85 19.61 19.42
N ARG A 30 -15.43 18.81 18.42
CA ARG A 30 -14.04 18.33 18.29
C ARG A 30 -13.24 18.96 17.15
N LEU A 31 -13.90 19.48 16.12
CA LEU A 31 -13.22 20.13 14.99
C LEU A 31 -13.16 21.65 15.19
N ASP A 32 -12.06 22.25 14.78
CA ASP A 32 -12.04 23.69 14.58
C ASP A 32 -12.92 24.11 13.38
N ALA A 33 -13.11 25.42 13.21
CA ALA A 33 -14.01 25.95 12.18
C ALA A 33 -13.60 25.57 10.75
N GLU A 34 -12.29 25.48 10.46
CA GLU A 34 -11.79 25.12 9.14
C GLU A 34 -12.06 23.64 8.85
N GLN A 35 -11.65 22.77 9.78
CA GLN A 35 -11.80 21.32 9.64
C GLN A 35 -13.28 20.90 9.63
N ARG A 36 -14.12 21.60 10.40
CA ARG A 36 -15.57 21.39 10.39
C ARG A 36 -16.18 21.70 9.02
N THR A 37 -15.80 22.81 8.41
CA THR A 37 -16.27 23.18 7.05
C THR A 37 -15.91 22.10 6.03
N ARG A 38 -14.73 21.49 6.15
CA ARG A 38 -14.28 20.41 5.28
C ARG A 38 -15.10 19.12 5.46
N ILE A 39 -15.59 18.81 6.66
CA ILE A 39 -16.43 17.62 6.90
C ILE A 39 -17.91 17.87 6.55
N GLU A 40 -18.42 19.08 6.77
CA GLU A 40 -19.83 19.42 6.59
C GLU A 40 -20.35 19.20 5.15
N GLY A 41 -19.44 19.21 4.15
CA GLY A 41 -19.76 18.93 2.76
C GLY A 41 -20.29 17.51 2.50
N PHE A 42 -19.92 16.53 3.34
CA PHE A 42 -20.38 15.15 3.22
C PHE A 42 -21.80 14.98 3.76
N LYS A 43 -22.63 14.21 3.03
CA LYS A 43 -24.02 13.90 3.42
C LYS A 43 -24.23 12.44 3.81
N SER A 44 -23.37 11.55 3.33
CA SER A 44 -23.43 10.11 3.49
C SER A 44 -23.30 9.72 4.95
N ALA A 45 -24.33 9.06 5.46
CA ALA A 45 -24.33 8.55 6.83
C ALA A 45 -23.16 7.59 7.07
N ALA A 46 -22.86 6.71 6.11
CA ALA A 46 -21.78 5.75 6.25
C ALA A 46 -20.40 6.42 6.42
N ILE A 47 -20.12 7.48 5.64
CA ILE A 47 -18.86 8.24 5.73
C ILE A 47 -18.78 8.96 7.08
N LEU A 48 -19.81 9.74 7.42
CA LEU A 48 -19.83 10.55 8.65
C LEU A 48 -19.75 9.69 9.91
N LEU A 49 -20.52 8.59 9.96
CA LEU A 49 -20.51 7.67 11.10
C LEU A 49 -19.16 6.98 11.23
N LYS A 50 -18.53 6.56 10.13
CA LYS A 50 -17.23 5.89 10.18
C LYS A 50 -16.14 6.81 10.76
N ILE A 51 -16.09 8.06 10.29
CA ILE A 51 -15.14 9.06 10.79
C ILE A 51 -15.43 9.40 12.25
N ALA A 52 -16.70 9.67 12.61
CA ALA A 52 -17.07 10.01 13.98
C ALA A 52 -16.71 8.91 14.98
N ASN A 53 -17.01 7.66 14.65
CA ASN A 53 -16.67 6.53 15.52
C ASN A 53 -15.15 6.31 15.63
N ALA A 54 -14.39 6.55 14.55
CA ALA A 54 -12.92 6.51 14.61
C ALA A 54 -12.36 7.61 15.54
N VAL A 55 -12.93 8.82 15.50
CA VAL A 55 -12.55 9.93 16.40
C VAL A 55 -12.83 9.57 17.87
N VAL A 56 -13.99 8.99 18.17
CA VAL A 56 -14.32 8.55 19.55
C VAL A 56 -13.40 7.43 20.00
N MET A 57 -13.16 6.43 19.14
CA MET A 57 -12.31 5.30 19.47
C MET A 57 -10.87 5.75 19.76
N CYS A 58 -10.28 6.57 18.90
CA CYS A 58 -8.85 6.89 19.00
C CYS A 58 -8.52 8.07 19.94
N GLU A 59 -9.50 8.91 20.30
CA GLU A 59 -9.38 10.11 21.14
C GLU A 59 -8.20 11.06 20.77
N PRO A 60 -8.12 11.57 19.52
CA PRO A 60 -7.07 12.50 19.13
C PRO A 60 -7.26 13.91 19.73
N ASP A 61 -6.15 14.63 19.94
CA ASP A 61 -6.19 16.01 20.44
C ASP A 61 -6.57 17.00 19.33
N GLN A 62 -6.14 16.70 18.10
CA GLN A 62 -6.45 17.49 16.91
C GLN A 62 -6.88 16.57 15.78
N ILE A 63 -7.72 17.08 14.88
CA ILE A 63 -8.16 16.34 13.70
C ILE A 63 -7.92 17.22 12.50
N PHE A 64 -7.24 16.68 11.49
CA PHE A 64 -6.95 17.35 10.23
C PHE A 64 -7.61 16.59 9.08
N ILE A 65 -8.52 17.25 8.37
CA ILE A 65 -9.24 16.73 7.22
C ILE A 65 -8.45 17.09 5.97
N ASN A 66 -7.73 16.12 5.41
CA ASN A 66 -6.91 16.32 4.22
C ASN A 66 -7.78 16.36 2.96
N THR A 67 -7.83 17.53 2.31
CA THR A 67 -8.62 17.77 1.08
C THR A 67 -7.81 17.57 -0.20
N GLY A 68 -6.53 17.22 -0.10
CA GLY A 68 -5.63 16.97 -1.24
C GLY A 68 -5.10 18.22 -1.93
N THR A 69 -5.29 19.40 -1.33
CA THR A 69 -4.71 20.65 -1.86
C THR A 69 -3.20 20.69 -1.65
N ASP A 70 -2.48 21.50 -2.44
CA ASP A 70 -1.03 21.65 -2.27
C ASP A 70 -0.65 22.20 -0.89
N ALA A 71 -1.52 23.03 -0.29
CA ALA A 71 -1.35 23.52 1.08
C ALA A 71 -1.47 22.38 2.11
N ASP A 72 -2.46 21.49 1.95
CA ASP A 72 -2.62 20.32 2.82
C ASP A 72 -1.43 19.36 2.69
N ARG A 73 -0.97 19.11 1.46
CA ARG A 73 0.23 18.29 1.20
C ARG A 73 1.46 18.88 1.86
N GLN A 74 1.65 20.20 1.76
CA GLN A 74 2.77 20.86 2.43
C GLN A 74 2.66 20.75 3.94
N LEU A 75 1.47 20.94 4.52
CA LEU A 75 1.26 20.79 5.95
C LEU A 75 1.59 19.36 6.42
N ILE A 76 1.20 18.34 5.67
CA ILE A 76 1.52 16.93 5.99
C ILE A 76 3.04 16.69 5.99
N ARG A 77 3.77 17.22 5.00
CA ARG A 77 5.25 17.17 5.00
C ARG A 77 5.83 17.83 6.24
N ASP A 78 5.37 19.04 6.52
CA ASP A 78 5.85 19.82 7.67
C ASP A 78 5.54 19.10 9.00
N MET A 79 4.40 18.42 9.10
CA MET A 79 4.04 17.57 10.24
C MET A 79 4.99 16.38 10.39
N ALA A 80 5.31 15.67 9.30
CA ALA A 80 6.24 14.52 9.34
C ALA A 80 7.63 14.95 9.82
N LEU A 81 8.12 16.09 9.31
CA LEU A 81 9.40 16.68 9.74
C LEU A 81 9.37 17.14 11.20
N LYS A 82 8.32 17.89 11.60
CA LYS A 82 8.18 18.41 12.97
C LYS A 82 8.08 17.30 14.01
N LYS A 83 7.41 16.19 13.65
CA LYS A 83 7.26 15.03 14.50
C LYS A 83 8.53 14.16 14.57
N GLY A 84 9.45 14.35 13.63
CA GLY A 84 10.67 13.55 13.50
C GLY A 84 10.42 12.16 12.90
N GLU A 85 9.29 11.99 12.20
CA GLU A 85 9.07 10.77 11.40
C GLU A 85 9.91 10.79 10.13
N GLU A 86 10.18 11.98 9.58
CA GLU A 86 11.04 12.17 8.42
C GLU A 86 12.13 13.20 8.71
N GLU A 87 13.27 13.06 8.03
CA GLU A 87 14.35 14.04 8.06
C GLU A 87 14.68 14.50 6.63
N VAL A 88 14.96 15.80 6.45
CA VAL A 88 15.29 16.39 5.15
C VAL A 88 16.69 15.95 4.70
N LEU A 89 16.83 15.62 3.41
CA LEU A 89 18.11 15.35 2.77
C LEU A 89 18.54 16.54 1.89
N PRO A 90 19.84 16.65 1.52
CA PRO A 90 20.34 17.80 0.75
C PRO A 90 19.73 17.96 -0.64
N LEU A 91 19.35 16.85 -1.28
CA LEU A 91 18.66 16.91 -2.57
C LEU A 91 17.22 17.37 -2.33
N LYS A 92 16.86 18.52 -2.91
CA LYS A 92 15.54 19.15 -2.70
C LYS A 92 14.41 18.18 -3.03
N GLY A 93 13.48 18.02 -2.08
CA GLY A 93 12.33 17.11 -2.21
C GLY A 93 12.61 15.69 -1.69
N HIS A 94 13.82 15.42 -1.20
CA HIS A 94 14.16 14.13 -0.61
C HIS A 94 14.08 14.17 0.91
N THR A 95 13.52 13.13 1.49
CA THR A 95 13.50 12.87 2.93
C THR A 95 13.93 11.43 3.24
N ILE A 96 14.30 11.15 4.49
CA ILE A 96 14.56 9.80 4.99
C ILE A 96 13.62 9.49 6.16
N HIS A 97 13.02 8.32 6.13
CA HIS A 97 12.26 7.70 7.21
C HIS A 97 13.02 6.45 7.71
N PHE A 98 13.03 6.25 9.02
CA PHE A 98 13.51 5.01 9.63
C PHE A 98 12.39 4.36 10.41
N ASP A 99 12.05 3.13 10.03
CA ASP A 99 11.16 2.29 10.83
C ASP A 99 11.88 1.82 12.10
N LEU A 100 11.13 1.30 13.07
CA LEU A 100 11.73 0.63 14.22
C LEU A 100 12.67 -0.49 13.75
N LYS A 101 13.85 -0.60 14.38
CA LYS A 101 14.87 -1.59 14.01
C LYS A 101 14.33 -3.02 14.02
N GLU A 102 13.42 -3.31 14.93
CA GLU A 102 12.77 -4.61 15.12
C GLU A 102 11.58 -4.82 14.16
N GLU A 103 11.18 -3.80 13.40
CA GLU A 103 10.02 -3.79 12.52
C GLU A 103 10.35 -3.28 11.10
N GLN A 104 11.21 -4.01 10.39
CA GLN A 104 11.68 -3.61 9.05
C GLN A 104 10.91 -4.32 7.91
N GLY A 105 9.73 -4.87 8.22
CA GLY A 105 8.96 -5.70 7.31
C GLY A 105 7.56 -6.03 7.83
N ARG A 106 6.82 -6.84 7.05
CA ARG A 106 5.45 -7.19 7.40
C ARG A 106 5.38 -8.13 8.60
N ILE A 107 4.52 -7.83 9.56
CA ILE A 107 4.26 -8.65 10.76
C ILE A 107 3.21 -9.74 10.48
N ILE A 108 3.54 -10.66 9.57
CA ILE A 108 2.64 -11.72 9.09
C ILE A 108 2.11 -12.62 10.21
N ASP A 109 2.87 -12.82 11.28
CA ASP A 109 2.49 -13.57 12.48
C ASP A 109 1.40 -12.89 13.33
N ARG A 110 1.18 -11.59 13.09
CA ARG A 110 0.24 -10.72 13.81
C ARG A 110 -0.75 -10.00 12.88
N THR A 111 -0.86 -10.50 11.64
CA THR A 111 -1.77 -9.98 10.61
C THR A 111 -2.94 -10.95 10.43
N TYR A 112 -4.15 -10.52 10.74
CA TYR A 112 -5.34 -11.40 10.78
C TYR A 112 -6.48 -10.91 9.91
N TYR A 113 -7.19 -11.85 9.29
CA TYR A 113 -8.56 -11.61 8.84
C TYR A 113 -9.51 -11.79 10.01
N VAL A 114 -10.27 -10.75 10.31
CA VAL A 114 -11.38 -10.83 11.26
C VAL A 114 -12.61 -11.31 10.51
N ALA A 115 -13.17 -12.44 10.95
CA ALA A 115 -14.22 -13.15 10.24
C ALA A 115 -15.38 -13.56 11.17
N ASN A 116 -16.59 -13.64 10.61
CA ASN A 116 -17.74 -14.21 11.29
C ASN A 116 -17.60 -15.74 11.40
N ASP A 117 -18.38 -16.38 12.26
CA ASP A 117 -18.21 -17.81 12.58
C ASP A 117 -18.49 -18.73 11.38
N ASP A 118 -19.39 -18.35 10.48
CA ASP A 118 -19.74 -19.06 9.24
C ASP A 118 -18.86 -18.68 8.03
N GLU A 119 -17.91 -17.76 8.21
CA GLU A 119 -17.00 -17.29 7.18
C GLU A 119 -15.73 -18.16 7.09
N ARG A 120 -15.42 -18.58 5.87
CA ARG A 120 -14.16 -19.28 5.56
C ARG A 120 -13.08 -18.26 5.25
N VAL A 121 -11.88 -18.56 5.71
CA VAL A 121 -10.64 -17.84 5.38
C VAL A 121 -9.66 -18.86 4.82
N SER A 122 -8.90 -18.48 3.79
CA SER A 122 -7.80 -19.26 3.24
C SER A 122 -6.90 -19.83 4.33
N SER A 123 -6.46 -21.08 4.17
CA SER A 123 -5.49 -21.71 5.08
C SER A 123 -4.11 -21.04 5.06
N LEU A 124 -3.86 -20.16 4.08
CA LEU A 124 -2.63 -19.37 3.99
C LEU A 124 -2.67 -18.08 4.82
N ALA A 125 -3.81 -17.78 5.47
CA ALA A 125 -3.98 -16.58 6.25
C ALA A 125 -4.44 -16.88 7.68
N LEU A 126 -4.07 -16.00 8.61
CA LEU A 126 -4.52 -16.11 9.99
C LEU A 126 -5.96 -15.60 10.12
N ARG A 127 -6.81 -16.37 10.80
CA ARG A 127 -8.18 -16.01 11.10
C ARG A 127 -8.29 -15.60 12.58
N MET A 128 -9.06 -14.55 12.84
CA MET A 128 -9.47 -14.11 14.17
C MET A 128 -11.00 -14.05 14.20
N SER A 129 -11.62 -14.46 15.32
CA SER A 129 -13.07 -14.32 15.48
C SER A 129 -13.46 -12.84 15.56
N ARG A 130 -14.70 -12.49 15.18
CA ARG A 130 -15.22 -11.12 15.28
C ARG A 130 -15.12 -10.56 16.70
N ASN A 131 -15.45 -11.37 17.70
CA ASN A 131 -15.38 -10.97 19.11
C ASN A 131 -13.93 -10.73 19.57
N ASP A 132 -12.99 -11.59 19.20
CA ASP A 132 -11.58 -11.39 19.54
C ASP A 132 -11.01 -10.16 18.82
N GLY A 133 -11.41 -9.94 17.56
CA GLY A 133 -11.07 -8.75 16.79
C GLY A 133 -11.57 -7.48 17.48
N LEU A 134 -12.83 -7.46 17.93
CA LEU A 134 -13.38 -6.36 18.72
C LEU A 134 -12.56 -6.08 19.98
N GLN A 135 -12.21 -7.13 20.75
CA GLN A 135 -11.41 -6.94 21.97
C GLN A 135 -10.00 -6.45 21.65
N ALA A 136 -9.36 -6.97 20.60
CA ALA A 136 -8.03 -6.56 20.18
C ALA A 136 -8.01 -5.08 19.77
N VAL A 137 -8.98 -4.63 18.96
CA VAL A 137 -9.10 -3.22 18.55
C VAL A 137 -9.44 -2.34 19.75
N ARG A 138 -10.40 -2.75 20.60
CA ARG A 138 -10.78 -1.99 21.79
C ARG A 138 -9.60 -1.79 22.73
N ASN A 139 -8.81 -2.83 22.99
CA ASN A 139 -7.67 -2.75 23.90
C ASN A 139 -6.47 -2.02 23.28
N GLY A 140 -6.27 -2.17 21.96
CA GLY A 140 -5.11 -1.62 21.26
C GLY A 140 -5.30 -0.17 20.80
N MET A 141 -6.52 0.24 20.45
CA MET A 141 -6.76 1.53 19.79
C MET A 141 -7.55 2.54 20.62
N PHE A 142 -8.18 2.12 21.72
CA PHE A 142 -8.93 3.06 22.56
C PHE A 142 -8.00 4.14 23.13
N GLY A 143 -8.20 5.40 22.74
CA GLY A 143 -7.39 6.52 23.18
C GLY A 143 -5.94 6.54 22.67
N ILE A 144 -5.58 5.72 21.67
CA ILE A 144 -4.19 5.59 21.18
C ILE A 144 -3.64 6.90 20.56
N MET A 145 -4.51 7.84 20.19
CA MET A 145 -4.14 9.12 19.57
C MET A 145 -4.16 10.31 20.54
N LYS A 146 -4.32 10.09 21.86
CA LYS A 146 -4.14 11.16 22.85
C LYS A 146 -2.79 11.86 22.65
N GLY A 147 -2.81 13.19 22.64
CA GLY A 147 -1.60 14.00 22.39
C GLY A 147 -1.20 14.10 20.92
N LYS A 148 -1.98 13.57 19.97
CA LYS A 148 -1.64 13.54 18.53
C LYS A 148 -2.71 14.20 17.66
N THR A 149 -2.27 14.56 16.45
CA THR A 149 -3.17 14.91 15.35
C THR A 149 -3.59 13.65 14.60
N MET A 150 -4.89 13.45 14.44
CA MET A 150 -5.47 12.47 13.52
C MET A 150 -5.62 13.11 12.15
N VAL A 151 -4.97 12.56 11.13
CA VAL A 151 -5.17 12.93 9.73
C VAL A 151 -6.23 12.01 9.12
N VAL A 152 -7.24 12.60 8.48
CA VAL A 152 -8.29 11.91 7.73
C VAL A 152 -8.13 12.27 6.25
N GLY A 153 -7.66 11.32 5.45
CA GLY A 153 -7.51 11.47 4.00
C GLY A 153 -8.51 10.63 3.21
N PHE A 154 -8.86 11.12 2.03
CA PHE A 154 -9.85 10.50 1.13
C PHE A 154 -9.18 10.17 -0.18
N TYR A 155 -9.02 8.87 -0.45
CA TYR A 155 -8.24 8.39 -1.58
C TYR A 155 -9.09 7.49 -2.48
N SER A 156 -8.67 7.35 -3.73
CA SER A 156 -9.19 6.33 -4.64
C SER A 156 -8.09 5.36 -5.03
N ARG A 157 -8.40 4.06 -4.87
CA ARG A 157 -7.63 2.98 -5.49
C ARG A 157 -8.12 2.82 -6.93
N GLY A 158 -7.36 3.40 -7.86
CA GLY A 158 -7.69 3.48 -9.29
C GLY A 158 -8.28 4.85 -9.68
N PRO A 159 -8.31 5.19 -10.98
CA PRO A 159 -8.89 6.45 -11.44
C PRO A 159 -10.38 6.55 -11.11
N ALA A 160 -10.81 7.73 -10.64
CA ALA A 160 -12.23 8.01 -10.37
C ALA A 160 -13.07 7.82 -11.64
N GLY A 161 -14.24 7.22 -11.51
CA GLY A 161 -15.12 6.82 -12.62
C GLY A 161 -14.89 5.41 -13.16
N SER A 162 -13.78 4.74 -12.79
CA SER A 162 -13.54 3.34 -13.19
C SER A 162 -14.53 2.39 -12.50
N PRO A 163 -15.05 1.35 -13.17
CA PRO A 163 -15.96 0.38 -12.53
C PRO A 163 -15.28 -0.47 -11.43
N VAL A 164 -13.95 -0.55 -11.47
CA VAL A 164 -13.14 -1.32 -10.53
C VAL A 164 -12.37 -0.45 -9.55
N SER A 165 -12.52 0.88 -9.57
CA SER A 165 -11.93 1.73 -8.55
C SER A 165 -12.57 1.47 -7.18
N ASN A 166 -11.84 1.78 -6.11
CA ASN A 166 -12.29 1.55 -4.74
C ASN A 166 -11.95 2.79 -3.90
N PRO A 167 -12.93 3.63 -3.56
CA PRO A 167 -12.77 4.73 -2.63
C PRO A 167 -12.31 4.20 -1.28
N ALA A 168 -11.36 4.87 -0.66
CA ALA A 168 -10.82 4.49 0.64
C ALA A 168 -10.56 5.71 1.53
N ILE A 169 -10.96 5.62 2.80
CA ILE A 169 -10.56 6.57 3.83
C ILE A 169 -9.30 6.04 4.50
N GLU A 170 -8.30 6.90 4.70
CA GLU A 170 -7.11 6.64 5.51
C GLU A 170 -7.15 7.56 6.73
N ILE A 171 -7.29 6.96 7.92
CA ILE A 171 -7.29 7.67 9.19
C ILE A 171 -6.02 7.27 9.93
N THR A 172 -5.10 8.21 10.16
CA THR A 172 -3.79 7.90 10.74
C THR A 172 -3.31 8.98 11.69
N SER A 173 -2.59 8.59 12.75
CA SER A 173 -1.83 9.54 13.57
C SER A 173 -0.39 9.77 13.09
N SER A 174 0.00 9.15 11.98
CA SER A 174 1.33 9.27 11.38
C SER A 174 1.29 10.15 10.13
N ALA A 175 2.11 11.20 10.13
CA ALA A 175 2.22 12.12 9.02
C ALA A 175 3.05 11.50 7.88
N TYR A 176 4.06 10.68 8.17
CA TYR A 176 4.77 9.85 7.19
C TYR A 176 3.81 8.94 6.39
N VAL A 177 2.86 8.28 7.07
CA VAL A 177 1.84 7.46 6.39
C VAL A 177 0.96 8.32 5.49
N SER A 178 0.55 9.51 5.96
CA SER A 178 -0.25 10.44 5.15
C SER A 178 0.53 10.99 3.95
N HIS A 179 1.81 11.30 4.14
CA HIS A 179 2.71 11.79 3.09
C HIS A 179 2.92 10.72 2.02
N SER A 180 3.18 9.49 2.44
CA SER A 180 3.28 8.32 1.55
C SER A 180 1.98 8.09 0.79
N ALA A 181 0.81 8.25 1.44
CA ALA A 181 -0.49 8.11 0.78
C ALA A 181 -0.69 9.17 -0.32
N GLU A 182 -0.28 10.42 -0.11
CA GLU A 182 -0.36 11.50 -1.12
C GLU A 182 0.51 11.24 -2.36
N LEU A 183 1.62 10.51 -2.23
CA LEU A 183 2.47 10.13 -3.36
C LEU A 183 1.94 8.88 -4.08
N LEU A 184 1.36 7.95 -3.35
CA LEU A 184 1.02 6.61 -3.83
C LEU A 184 -0.44 6.48 -4.31
N TYR A 185 -1.34 7.35 -3.85
CA TYR A 185 -2.78 7.25 -4.13
C TYR A 185 -3.39 8.59 -4.50
N ARG A 186 -4.47 8.53 -5.29
CA ARG A 186 -5.19 9.70 -5.78
C ARG A 186 -6.05 10.25 -4.65
N ASN A 187 -5.70 11.42 -4.12
CA ASN A 187 -6.62 12.13 -3.22
C ASN A 187 -7.87 12.54 -4.02
N THR A 188 -9.04 12.12 -3.54
CA THR A 188 -10.33 12.30 -4.22
C THR A 188 -11.35 12.98 -3.32
N TYR A 189 -10.93 13.71 -2.28
CA TYR A 189 -11.82 14.36 -1.32
C TYR A 189 -13.08 15.00 -1.95
N ARG A 190 -12.92 15.74 -3.06
CA ARG A 190 -14.03 16.42 -3.76
C ARG A 190 -15.04 15.47 -4.38
N ASP A 191 -14.58 14.37 -4.95
CA ASP A 191 -15.41 13.40 -5.70
C ASP A 191 -15.72 12.15 -4.87
N PHE A 192 -15.17 12.05 -3.66
CA PHE A 192 -15.18 10.83 -2.84
C PHE A 192 -16.61 10.34 -2.59
N GLU A 193 -17.50 11.22 -2.12
CA GLU A 193 -18.90 10.83 -1.85
C GLU A 193 -19.64 10.35 -3.10
N ALA A 194 -19.43 11.02 -4.24
CA ALA A 194 -20.04 10.65 -5.51
C ALA A 194 -19.53 9.28 -5.98
N GLU A 195 -18.24 9.00 -5.81
CA GLU A 195 -17.67 7.69 -6.13
C GLU A 195 -18.17 6.59 -5.19
N VAL A 196 -18.34 6.89 -3.89
CA VAL A 196 -18.97 5.96 -2.93
C VAL A 196 -20.41 5.65 -3.32
N GLU A 197 -21.18 6.66 -3.71
CA GLU A 197 -22.56 6.48 -4.19
C GLU A 197 -22.60 5.62 -5.45
N ARG A 198 -21.73 5.91 -6.43
CA ARG A 198 -21.66 5.18 -7.71
C ARG A 198 -21.28 3.70 -7.52
N LEU A 199 -20.33 3.41 -6.63
CA LEU A 199 -19.77 2.07 -6.42
C LEU A 199 -20.46 1.28 -5.31
N GLY A 200 -21.27 1.95 -4.48
CA GLY A 200 -22.00 1.35 -3.37
C GLY A 200 -21.12 0.88 -2.20
N HIS A 201 -19.85 1.28 -2.15
CA HIS A 201 -18.92 0.90 -1.09
C HIS A 201 -17.74 1.86 -0.96
N PHE A 202 -17.02 1.73 0.16
CA PHE A 202 -15.69 2.28 0.35
C PHE A 202 -14.92 1.40 1.34
N TYR A 203 -13.59 1.54 1.35
CA TYR A 203 -12.73 0.92 2.35
C TYR A 203 -12.37 1.93 3.43
N THR A 204 -12.09 1.45 4.63
CA THR A 204 -11.61 2.29 5.73
C THR A 204 -10.32 1.71 6.29
N ASN A 205 -9.34 2.57 6.53
CA ASN A 205 -8.12 2.20 7.25
C ASN A 205 -8.01 3.09 8.48
N ILE A 206 -7.77 2.50 9.64
CA ILE A 206 -7.56 3.22 10.89
C ILE A 206 -6.23 2.76 11.46
N HIS A 207 -5.28 3.68 11.53
CA HIS A 207 -3.91 3.41 11.88
C HIS A 207 -3.41 4.34 13.02
N SER A 208 -2.65 3.80 13.96
CA SER A 208 -1.81 4.61 14.83
C SER A 208 -0.54 3.88 15.23
N GLU A 209 0.62 4.52 15.05
CA GLU A 209 1.92 4.01 15.52
C GLU A 209 2.03 3.91 17.05
N GLY A 210 1.02 4.33 17.81
CA GLY A 210 1.09 4.32 19.27
C GLY A 210 2.19 5.25 19.77
N LEU A 211 2.97 4.82 20.76
CA LEU A 211 4.11 5.62 21.24
C LEU A 211 5.36 5.45 20.38
N ASN A 212 5.30 4.64 19.32
CA ASN A 212 6.40 4.29 18.43
C ASN A 212 7.64 3.82 19.21
N ARG A 213 7.49 2.70 19.94
CA ARG A 213 8.58 2.12 20.75
C ARG A 213 8.68 0.61 20.55
N PRO A 214 9.89 0.03 20.60
CA PRO A 214 10.07 -1.43 20.50
C PRO A 214 9.27 -2.23 21.54
N GLU A 215 9.03 -1.68 22.73
CA GLU A 215 8.27 -2.37 23.78
C GLU A 215 6.79 -2.59 23.43
N ASP A 216 6.24 -1.77 22.53
CA ASP A 216 4.85 -1.86 22.09
C ASP A 216 4.70 -2.83 20.91
N LEU A 217 5.80 -3.14 20.20
CA LEU A 217 5.81 -4.00 19.02
C LEU A 217 5.24 -5.41 19.27
N PRO A 218 5.48 -6.11 20.39
CA PRO A 218 4.83 -7.40 20.66
C PRO A 218 3.29 -7.34 20.61
N ASN A 219 2.71 -6.17 20.92
CA ASN A 219 1.28 -5.92 20.87
C ASN A 219 0.81 -5.33 19.53
N ALA A 220 1.70 -5.11 18.57
CA ALA A 220 1.35 -4.62 17.25
C ALA A 220 0.43 -5.59 16.51
N ARG A 221 -0.55 -5.07 15.77
CA ARG A 221 -1.52 -5.87 15.02
C ARG A 221 -1.86 -5.20 13.70
N VAL A 222 -2.17 -6.03 12.70
CA VAL A 222 -2.87 -5.62 11.47
C VAL A 222 -4.12 -6.50 11.34
N LEU A 223 -5.30 -5.92 11.44
CA LEU A 223 -6.57 -6.64 11.48
C LEU A 223 -7.45 -6.18 10.31
N MET A 224 -7.87 -7.11 9.46
CA MET A 224 -8.72 -6.83 8.31
C MET A 224 -10.13 -7.34 8.58
N ASP A 225 -11.02 -6.44 8.96
CA ASP A 225 -12.44 -6.71 9.10
C ASP A 225 -13.08 -6.82 7.72
N ARG A 226 -13.22 -8.06 7.24
CA ARG A 226 -13.69 -8.36 5.87
C ARG A 226 -15.12 -7.91 5.64
N ALA A 227 -16.01 -8.17 6.60
CA ALA A 227 -17.43 -7.88 6.44
C ALA A 227 -17.66 -6.37 6.31
N HIS A 228 -16.97 -5.57 7.13
CA HIS A 228 -17.10 -4.10 7.16
C HIS A 228 -16.02 -3.35 6.39
N ARG A 229 -15.16 -4.07 5.64
CA ARG A 229 -14.09 -3.54 4.78
C ARG A 229 -13.23 -2.49 5.50
N THR A 230 -12.94 -2.76 6.77
CA THR A 230 -12.19 -1.85 7.65
C THR A 230 -10.90 -2.53 8.09
N THR A 231 -9.76 -1.88 7.85
CA THR A 231 -8.47 -2.33 8.34
C THR A 231 -8.08 -1.52 9.57
N TYR A 232 -7.65 -2.21 10.62
CA TYR A 232 -7.11 -1.64 11.84
C TYR A 232 -5.63 -1.99 11.95
N SER A 233 -4.78 -1.00 12.21
CA SER A 233 -3.34 -1.21 12.37
C SER A 233 -2.81 -0.36 13.51
N PHE A 234 -2.06 -0.96 14.43
CA PHE A 234 -1.56 -0.21 15.58
C PHE A 234 -0.23 -0.73 16.13
N ASN A 235 0.52 0.18 16.76
CA ASN A 235 1.86 -0.03 17.33
C ASN A 235 2.90 -0.53 16.31
N CYS A 236 2.75 -0.11 15.07
CA CYS A 236 3.63 -0.42 13.95
C CYS A 236 3.94 0.85 13.15
N THR A 237 5.04 0.81 12.40
CA THR A 237 5.61 1.94 11.64
C THR A 237 5.85 1.60 10.19
N TYR A 238 6.31 0.37 9.91
CA TYR A 238 6.59 -0.09 8.55
C TYR A 238 5.42 0.12 7.61
N ALA A 239 5.65 0.85 6.51
CA ALA A 239 4.61 1.21 5.54
C ALA A 239 3.81 0.01 5.00
N GLY A 240 4.38 -1.19 4.92
CA GLY A 240 3.60 -2.39 4.55
C GLY A 240 2.57 -2.85 5.58
N ASN A 241 2.68 -2.39 6.83
CA ASN A 241 1.74 -2.61 7.94
C ASN A 241 0.84 -1.39 8.18
N THR A 242 1.28 -0.19 7.80
CA THR A 242 0.61 1.07 8.14
C THR A 242 -0.10 1.72 6.94
N LEU A 243 0.45 1.65 5.73
CA LEU A 243 -0.16 2.16 4.50
C LEU A 243 -1.10 1.12 3.87
N LEU A 244 -2.25 0.92 4.51
CA LEU A 244 -3.15 -0.19 4.22
C LEU A 244 -3.95 -0.02 2.92
N LEU A 245 -3.89 1.17 2.31
CA LEU A 245 -4.31 1.42 0.93
C LEU A 245 -3.68 0.44 -0.09
N LYS A 246 -2.51 -0.14 0.23
CA LYS A 246 -1.82 -1.11 -0.63
C LYS A 246 -2.34 -2.53 -0.45
N LYS A 247 -1.57 -3.38 0.24
CA LYS A 247 -1.86 -4.82 0.34
C LYS A 247 -3.05 -5.15 1.23
N GLY A 248 -3.40 -4.31 2.22
CA GLY A 248 -4.59 -4.48 3.05
C GLY A 248 -5.86 -4.38 2.21
N ASN A 249 -6.06 -3.23 1.56
CA ASN A 249 -7.19 -2.99 0.68
C ASN A 249 -7.17 -3.84 -0.59
N HIS A 250 -6.00 -4.29 -1.06
CA HIS A 250 -5.94 -5.30 -2.12
C HIS A 250 -6.71 -6.56 -1.75
N ARG A 251 -6.61 -7.03 -0.50
CA ARG A 251 -7.38 -8.19 -0.03
C ARG A 251 -8.89 -7.94 -0.08
N PHE A 252 -9.37 -6.73 0.25
CA PHE A 252 -10.78 -6.39 0.11
C PHE A 252 -11.22 -6.33 -1.37
N SER A 253 -10.34 -5.90 -2.27
CA SER A 253 -10.64 -5.95 -3.71
C SER A 253 -10.67 -7.38 -4.25
N VAL A 254 -9.82 -8.27 -3.75
CA VAL A 254 -9.90 -9.71 -4.06
C VAL A 254 -11.21 -10.28 -3.51
N ASP A 255 -11.57 -9.98 -2.26
CA ASP A 255 -12.86 -10.38 -1.66
C ASP A 255 -14.05 -9.95 -2.54
N ARG A 256 -14.08 -8.67 -2.94
CA ARG A 256 -15.11 -8.13 -3.82
C ARG A 256 -15.14 -8.86 -5.18
N SER A 257 -13.98 -9.08 -5.80
CA SER A 257 -13.88 -9.78 -7.08
C SER A 257 -14.40 -11.22 -7.00
N VAL A 258 -14.09 -11.93 -5.91
CA VAL A 258 -14.46 -13.34 -5.71
C VAL A 258 -15.92 -13.50 -5.30
N TYR A 259 -16.43 -12.67 -4.38
CA TYR A 259 -17.75 -12.88 -3.75
C TYR A 259 -18.86 -11.97 -4.29
N GLU A 260 -18.58 -10.75 -4.74
CA GLU A 260 -19.60 -9.82 -5.29
C GLU A 260 -19.58 -9.77 -6.82
N LYS A 261 -18.41 -9.91 -7.44
CA LYS A 261 -18.16 -9.65 -8.88
C LYS A 261 -17.59 -10.85 -9.62
N SER A 262 -17.93 -12.05 -9.15
CA SER A 262 -17.41 -13.32 -9.67
C SER A 262 -17.61 -13.42 -11.19
N GLY A 263 -16.53 -13.73 -11.91
CA GLY A 263 -16.53 -13.86 -13.36
C GLY A 263 -16.58 -12.54 -14.15
N LEU A 264 -16.62 -11.38 -13.47
CA LEU A 264 -16.68 -10.06 -14.11
C LEU A 264 -15.45 -9.20 -13.81
N GLU A 265 -14.88 -9.33 -12.62
CA GLU A 265 -13.75 -8.53 -12.15
C GLU A 265 -12.64 -9.39 -11.55
N LEU A 266 -11.40 -8.88 -11.58
CA LEU A 266 -10.23 -9.47 -10.92
C LEU A 266 -9.40 -8.39 -10.22
N ALA A 267 -8.81 -8.75 -9.08
CA ALA A 267 -7.81 -7.94 -8.40
C ALA A 267 -6.55 -8.78 -8.23
N GLU A 268 -5.49 -8.44 -8.97
CA GLU A 268 -4.30 -9.28 -9.09
C GLU A 268 -3.04 -8.54 -8.65
N HIS A 269 -2.06 -9.33 -8.18
CA HIS A 269 -0.71 -8.87 -7.87
C HIS A 269 0.14 -8.84 -9.15
N MET A 270 -0.23 -7.95 -10.06
CA MET A 270 0.32 -7.82 -11.40
C MET A 270 0.80 -6.39 -11.67
N PHE A 271 1.91 -6.25 -12.39
CA PHE A 271 2.25 -4.98 -13.04
C PHE A 271 1.36 -4.74 -14.26
N ILE A 272 1.29 -3.49 -14.73
CA ILE A 272 0.67 -3.10 -16.00
C ILE A 272 1.67 -2.23 -16.78
N THR A 273 1.93 -2.61 -18.02
CA THR A 273 2.75 -1.82 -18.96
C THR A 273 2.19 -1.95 -20.38
N CYS A 274 2.51 -1.03 -21.27
CA CYS A 274 2.15 -1.16 -22.68
C CYS A 274 3.38 -1.13 -23.57
N MET A 275 3.33 -1.96 -24.62
CA MET A 275 4.34 -2.00 -25.68
C MET A 275 3.80 -1.36 -26.96
N GLU A 276 4.60 -0.51 -27.58
CA GLU A 276 4.36 0.05 -28.90
C GLU A 276 4.80 -0.94 -29.99
N GLY A 277 3.99 -1.06 -31.03
CA GLY A 277 4.22 -1.97 -32.15
C GLY A 277 4.02 -1.28 -33.49
N PRO A 278 4.31 -2.00 -34.60
CA PRO A 278 4.18 -1.46 -35.95
C PRO A 278 2.78 -0.89 -36.21
N GLY A 279 2.72 0.23 -36.95
CA GLY A 279 1.46 0.90 -37.29
C GLY A 279 0.81 1.64 -36.12
N GLY A 280 1.57 1.99 -35.08
CA GLY A 280 1.06 2.72 -33.91
C GLY A 280 0.22 1.86 -32.96
N ARG A 281 0.33 0.53 -33.04
CA ARG A 281 -0.40 -0.39 -32.17
C ARG A 281 0.16 -0.30 -30.75
N ILE A 282 -0.72 -0.10 -29.77
CA ILE A 282 -0.38 -0.19 -28.35
C ILE A 282 -0.95 -1.50 -27.79
N THR A 283 -0.14 -2.29 -27.10
CA THR A 283 -0.55 -3.57 -26.53
C THR A 283 -0.36 -3.54 -25.02
N GLY A 284 -1.45 -3.53 -24.25
CA GLY A 284 -1.41 -3.60 -22.80
C GLY A 284 -1.09 -5.01 -22.31
N ILE A 285 -0.18 -5.10 -21.36
CA ILE A 285 0.32 -6.32 -20.74
C ILE A 285 0.12 -6.22 -19.23
N ALA A 286 -0.56 -7.19 -18.63
CA ALA A 286 -0.59 -7.38 -17.19
C ALA A 286 0.28 -8.58 -16.82
N GLY A 287 1.17 -8.46 -15.84
CA GLY A 287 2.14 -9.52 -15.54
C GLY A 287 2.30 -9.82 -14.07
N ALA A 288 2.18 -11.09 -13.69
CA ALA A 288 2.35 -11.55 -12.31
C ALA A 288 3.73 -12.18 -12.13
N ALA A 289 4.46 -11.73 -11.13
CA ALA A 289 5.68 -12.40 -10.68
C ALA A 289 5.75 -12.41 -9.15
N PRO A 290 6.30 -13.47 -8.52
CA PRO A 290 6.57 -13.48 -7.09
C PRO A 290 7.43 -12.28 -6.65
N SER A 291 7.42 -11.98 -5.35
CA SER A 291 8.30 -10.94 -4.79
C SER A 291 9.77 -11.20 -5.16
N GLY A 292 10.54 -10.16 -5.42
CA GLY A 292 11.96 -10.27 -5.80
C GLY A 292 12.23 -10.87 -7.20
N CYS A 293 11.21 -11.02 -8.05
CA CYS A 293 11.35 -11.55 -9.41
C CYS A 293 11.28 -10.48 -10.52
N GLY A 294 11.63 -9.23 -10.22
CA GLY A 294 11.79 -8.18 -11.23
C GLY A 294 10.51 -7.56 -11.80
N LYS A 295 9.37 -7.58 -11.07
CA LYS A 295 8.12 -6.94 -11.51
C LYS A 295 8.31 -5.47 -11.88
N THR A 296 8.89 -4.68 -10.97
CA THR A 296 9.08 -3.24 -11.18
C THR A 296 9.97 -2.94 -12.37
N THR A 297 11.12 -3.58 -12.47
CA THR A 297 12.02 -3.46 -13.63
C THR A 297 11.32 -3.86 -14.94
N THR A 298 10.55 -4.95 -14.95
CA THR A 298 9.79 -5.38 -16.14
C THR A 298 8.71 -4.37 -16.53
N ALA A 299 7.99 -3.82 -15.56
CA ALA A 299 6.96 -2.82 -15.80
C ALA A 299 7.54 -1.55 -16.44
N MET A 300 8.69 -1.10 -15.92
CA MET A 300 9.40 0.09 -16.38
C MET A 300 10.12 -0.08 -17.72
N ALA A 301 10.42 -1.32 -18.12
CA ALA A 301 11.04 -1.62 -19.40
C ALA A 301 10.10 -1.45 -20.61
N GLY A 302 8.79 -1.36 -20.37
CA GLY A 302 7.82 -1.08 -21.44
C GLY A 302 7.82 0.38 -21.89
N ASP A 303 7.31 0.62 -23.10
CA ASP A 303 7.25 1.95 -23.70
C ASP A 303 6.34 2.90 -22.91
N GLN A 304 5.30 2.35 -22.26
CA GLN A 304 4.34 3.12 -21.47
C GLN A 304 4.07 2.45 -20.12
N PHE A 305 4.65 3.00 -19.05
CA PHE A 305 4.48 2.53 -17.68
C PHE A 305 3.09 2.90 -17.14
N VAL A 306 2.39 1.93 -16.55
CA VAL A 306 1.05 2.13 -15.95
C VAL A 306 1.04 1.80 -14.46
N GLY A 307 1.68 0.71 -14.05
CA GLY A 307 1.84 0.32 -12.64
C GLY A 307 2.77 -0.88 -12.47
N ASP A 308 3.39 -1.02 -11.31
CA ASP A 308 4.43 -2.04 -11.09
C ASP A 308 4.00 -3.22 -10.20
N ASP A 309 2.92 -3.08 -9.44
CA ASP A 309 2.62 -4.00 -8.34
C ASP A 309 1.20 -4.58 -8.35
N LEU A 310 0.17 -3.79 -8.67
CA LEU A 310 -1.23 -4.21 -8.58
C LEU A 310 -2.01 -3.90 -9.86
N ALA A 311 -2.95 -4.78 -10.21
CA ALA A 311 -3.86 -4.58 -11.32
C ALA A 311 -5.30 -4.87 -10.89
N GLN A 312 -6.22 -3.96 -11.22
CA GLN A 312 -7.65 -4.17 -11.10
C GLN A 312 -8.24 -4.28 -12.50
N MET A 313 -8.92 -5.39 -12.77
CA MET A 313 -9.31 -5.79 -14.12
C MET A 313 -10.80 -6.09 -14.19
N TRP A 314 -11.39 -5.89 -15.36
CA TRP A 314 -12.79 -6.26 -15.63
C TRP A 314 -13.04 -6.57 -17.09
N ILE A 315 -14.15 -7.25 -17.35
CA ILE A 315 -14.70 -7.41 -18.70
C ILE A 315 -15.55 -6.18 -19.00
N ALA A 316 -15.10 -5.35 -19.94
CA ALA A 316 -15.82 -4.17 -20.39
C ALA A 316 -17.04 -4.52 -21.26
N ALA A 317 -17.91 -3.54 -21.48
CA ALA A 317 -19.15 -3.72 -22.25
C ALA A 317 -18.90 -4.14 -23.72
N ASP A 318 -17.72 -3.81 -24.27
CA ASP A 318 -17.28 -4.24 -25.60
C ASP A 318 -16.69 -5.67 -25.62
N GLY A 319 -16.67 -6.37 -24.48
CA GLY A 319 -16.11 -7.72 -24.31
C GLY A 319 -14.59 -7.75 -24.11
N THR A 320 -13.92 -6.60 -24.11
CA THR A 320 -12.46 -6.54 -23.85
C THR A 320 -12.15 -6.66 -22.37
N VAL A 321 -10.98 -7.20 -22.03
CA VAL A 321 -10.45 -7.13 -20.67
C VAL A 321 -9.72 -5.80 -20.51
N ARG A 322 -10.15 -4.99 -19.54
CA ARG A 322 -9.53 -3.72 -19.18
C ARG A 322 -8.80 -3.84 -17.86
N SER A 323 -7.75 -3.05 -17.66
CA SER A 323 -7.04 -2.95 -16.38
C SER A 323 -6.72 -1.50 -16.01
N VAL A 324 -6.72 -1.23 -14.71
CA VAL A 324 -6.21 0.00 -14.11
C VAL A 324 -5.23 -0.33 -12.98
N ASN A 325 -4.25 0.54 -12.80
CA ASN A 325 -3.40 0.51 -11.62
C ASN A 325 -4.17 1.18 -10.46
N PRO A 326 -4.40 0.47 -9.32
CA PRO A 326 -5.03 1.10 -8.17
C PRO A 326 -4.16 2.21 -7.54
N GLU A 327 -2.86 2.20 -7.81
CA GLU A 327 -1.87 3.16 -7.30
C GLU A 327 -1.59 4.27 -8.34
N CYS A 328 -0.92 5.33 -7.92
CA CYS A 328 -0.34 6.37 -8.80
C CYS A 328 1.11 6.71 -8.41
N GLY A 329 1.76 5.84 -7.64
CA GLY A 329 3.14 5.96 -7.19
C GLY A 329 3.82 4.61 -7.02
N ILE A 330 5.11 4.66 -6.73
CA ILE A 330 5.98 3.49 -6.52
C ILE A 330 6.38 3.43 -5.06
N PHE A 331 6.21 2.24 -4.48
CA PHE A 331 6.76 1.87 -3.18
C PHE A 331 7.76 0.71 -3.37
N GLY A 332 8.88 1.01 -4.02
CA GLY A 332 9.80 0.03 -4.59
C GLY A 332 10.90 -0.39 -3.62
N ILE A 333 11.30 -1.67 -3.67
CA ILE A 333 12.56 -2.13 -3.02
C ILE A 333 13.71 -1.49 -3.77
N VAL A 334 14.66 -0.90 -3.04
CA VAL A 334 15.83 -0.25 -3.66
C VAL A 334 17.02 -1.19 -3.82
N GLU A 335 17.08 -2.32 -3.10
CA GLU A 335 18.13 -3.32 -3.27
C GLU A 335 18.29 -3.68 -4.77
N ASP A 336 19.54 -3.63 -5.24
CA ASP A 336 19.96 -3.82 -6.63
C ASP A 336 19.48 -2.79 -7.67
N VAL A 337 18.67 -1.79 -7.30
CA VAL A 337 18.31 -0.67 -8.20
C VAL A 337 19.58 0.09 -8.55
N ASN A 338 19.91 0.15 -9.84
CA ASN A 338 21.14 0.79 -10.32
C ASN A 338 20.95 1.38 -11.73
N ARG A 339 21.95 2.13 -12.21
CA ARG A 339 21.84 2.88 -13.47
C ARG A 339 21.76 2.00 -14.72
N GLU A 340 22.24 0.77 -14.66
CA GLU A 340 22.19 -0.19 -15.77
C GLU A 340 20.82 -0.86 -15.85
N GLY A 341 20.31 -1.36 -14.72
CA GLY A 341 19.04 -2.08 -14.64
C GLY A 341 17.80 -1.17 -14.66
N ASP A 342 17.88 -0.01 -14.00
CA ASP A 342 16.72 0.84 -13.72
C ASP A 342 17.03 2.33 -13.99
N PRO A 343 17.47 2.69 -15.22
CA PRO A 343 17.95 4.04 -15.53
C PRO A 343 16.88 5.13 -15.29
N ILE A 344 15.61 4.84 -15.58
CA ILE A 344 14.50 5.79 -15.39
C ILE A 344 14.30 6.09 -13.90
N LEU A 345 14.23 5.05 -13.07
CA LEU A 345 14.10 5.20 -11.62
C LEU A 345 15.34 5.88 -11.03
N MET A 346 16.55 5.53 -11.48
CA MET A 346 17.78 6.16 -10.99
C MET A 346 17.87 7.65 -11.31
N ARG A 347 17.29 8.14 -12.43
CA ARG A 347 17.16 9.59 -12.66
C ARG A 347 16.33 10.24 -11.55
N CYS A 348 15.15 9.70 -11.27
CA CYS A 348 14.29 10.18 -10.18
C CYS A 348 14.99 10.16 -8.81
N LEU A 349 15.81 9.14 -8.54
CA LEU A 349 16.47 8.96 -7.24
C LEU A 349 17.77 9.76 -7.05
N ARG A 350 18.34 10.33 -8.13
CA ARG A 350 19.66 11.00 -8.09
C ARG A 350 19.64 12.42 -8.64
N GLU A 351 18.63 12.81 -9.39
CA GLU A 351 18.54 14.12 -10.05
C GLU A 351 17.47 14.99 -9.37
N PRO A 352 17.63 16.33 -9.36
CA PRO A 352 16.62 17.21 -8.82
C PRO A 352 15.30 17.13 -9.59
N GLY A 353 14.18 17.34 -8.90
CA GLY A 353 12.86 17.49 -9.53
C GLY A 353 11.86 16.39 -9.16
N THR A 354 12.32 15.31 -8.52
CA THR A 354 11.43 14.29 -7.95
C THR A 354 11.37 14.41 -6.43
N GLU A 355 10.17 14.27 -5.89
CA GLU A 355 9.96 14.09 -4.47
C GLU A 355 10.13 12.61 -4.11
N VAL A 356 11.00 12.31 -3.13
CA VAL A 356 11.35 10.94 -2.75
C VAL A 356 11.41 10.81 -1.23
N ILE A 357 10.62 9.91 -0.68
CA ILE A 357 10.81 9.44 0.70
C ILE A 357 11.64 8.16 0.65
N TRP A 358 12.85 8.22 1.20
CA TRP A 358 13.70 7.05 1.40
C TRP A 358 13.30 6.34 2.69
N SER A 359 13.43 5.01 2.73
CA SER A 359 13.20 4.25 3.96
C SER A 359 14.31 3.22 4.20
N ASN A 360 14.92 3.25 5.38
CA ASN A 360 15.87 2.25 5.89
C ASN A 360 17.14 2.03 5.04
N VAL A 361 17.52 3.03 4.25
CA VAL A 361 18.81 3.11 3.54
C VAL A 361 19.89 3.70 4.44
N LEU A 362 21.16 3.56 4.04
CA LEU A 362 22.25 4.31 4.69
C LEU A 362 22.20 5.76 4.21
N ILE A 363 22.36 6.71 5.12
CA ILE A 363 22.65 8.11 4.80
C ILE A 363 24.09 8.39 5.21
N ASP A 364 24.95 8.81 4.28
CA ASP A 364 26.34 9.15 4.59
C ASP A 364 26.49 10.53 5.25
N ASP A 365 27.71 10.91 5.61
CA ASP A 365 28.02 12.20 6.24
C ASP A 365 27.65 13.42 5.37
N HIS A 366 27.48 13.23 4.06
CA HIS A 366 27.08 14.25 3.12
C HIS A 366 25.56 14.26 2.87
N GLY A 367 24.80 13.40 3.57
CA GLY A 367 23.36 13.29 3.41
C GLY A 367 22.93 12.51 2.16
N VAL A 368 23.83 11.73 1.55
CA VAL A 368 23.52 10.96 0.33
C VAL A 368 22.98 9.56 0.71
N PRO A 369 21.86 9.13 0.12
CA PRO A 369 21.34 7.78 0.31
C PRO A 369 22.14 6.70 -0.41
N HIS A 370 22.49 5.61 0.30
CA HIS A 370 23.17 4.43 -0.23
C HIS A 370 22.42 3.14 0.11
N TRP A 371 22.42 2.18 -0.82
CA TRP A 371 21.83 0.85 -0.62
C TRP A 371 22.68 -0.26 -1.25
N VAL A 372 22.46 -1.49 -0.80
CA VAL A 372 23.12 -2.68 -1.36
C VAL A 372 22.75 -2.82 -2.83
N GLY A 373 23.77 -2.95 -3.70
CA GLY A 373 23.56 -3.17 -5.12
C GLY A 373 23.34 -1.89 -5.96
N ASN A 374 23.53 -0.69 -5.40
CA ASN A 374 23.39 0.56 -6.14
C ASN A 374 24.47 0.80 -7.22
N ALA A 375 25.50 -0.05 -7.29
CA ALA A 375 26.66 0.03 -8.17
C ALA A 375 27.47 1.35 -8.08
N GLU A 376 27.34 2.07 -6.97
CA GLU A 376 28.14 3.26 -6.64
C GLU A 376 29.22 2.88 -5.60
N THR A 377 30.27 3.70 -5.45
CA THR A 377 31.30 3.47 -4.42
C THR A 377 30.69 3.59 -3.03
N PRO A 378 30.72 2.53 -2.19
CA PRO A 378 30.10 2.58 -0.86
C PRO A 378 30.85 3.56 0.05
N PRO A 379 30.14 4.29 0.93
CA PRO A 379 30.78 5.18 1.90
C PRO A 379 31.49 4.36 2.98
N GLY A 380 32.49 4.97 3.63
CA GLY A 380 33.18 4.35 4.77
C GLY A 380 32.34 4.35 6.06
N ARG A 381 31.40 5.29 6.20
CA ARG A 381 30.54 5.45 7.38
C ARG A 381 29.26 6.24 7.05
N GLY A 382 28.29 6.20 7.97
CA GLY A 382 27.04 6.95 7.90
C GLY A 382 26.06 6.52 8.99
N ARG A 383 24.76 6.72 8.75
CA ARG A 383 23.67 6.25 9.61
C ARG A 383 22.66 5.44 8.82
N ASN A 384 22.34 4.24 9.28
CA ASN A 384 21.30 3.38 8.71
C ASN A 384 20.19 3.09 9.72
N PHE A 385 19.29 2.15 9.39
CA PHE A 385 18.17 1.70 10.20
C PHE A 385 18.54 1.11 11.58
N GLN A 386 19.83 0.88 11.85
CA GLN A 386 20.33 0.44 13.16
C GLN A 386 21.05 1.54 13.95
N GLY A 387 21.17 2.75 13.40
CA GLY A 387 21.94 3.85 13.96
C GLY A 387 23.23 4.09 13.19
N GLN A 388 24.30 4.48 13.90
CA GLN A 388 25.62 4.73 13.30
C GLN A 388 26.17 3.44 12.65
N TRP A 389 26.73 3.57 11.46
CA TRP A 389 27.25 2.45 10.66
C TRP A 389 28.62 2.79 10.09
N GLU A 390 29.53 1.81 10.10
CA GLU A 390 30.85 1.89 9.48
C GLU A 390 31.12 0.63 8.67
N GLN A 391 31.95 0.74 7.62
CA GLN A 391 32.31 -0.39 6.78
C GLN A 391 32.98 -1.50 7.62
N GLY A 392 32.47 -2.74 7.47
CA GLY A 392 32.98 -3.89 8.20
C GLY A 392 32.37 -4.08 9.59
N MET A 393 31.42 -3.24 10.01
CA MET A 393 30.68 -3.43 11.24
C MET A 393 29.90 -4.75 11.21
N THR A 394 29.92 -5.47 12.33
CA THR A 394 29.22 -6.75 12.53
C THR A 394 28.26 -6.68 13.70
N ASP A 395 27.24 -7.54 13.67
CA ASP A 395 26.32 -7.72 14.80
C ASP A 395 26.94 -8.57 15.92
N ALA A 396 26.17 -8.78 17.00
CA ALA A 396 26.60 -9.58 18.15
C ALA A 396 26.96 -11.04 17.81
N ASN A 397 26.53 -11.54 16.65
CA ASN A 397 26.81 -12.89 16.16
C ASN A 397 27.93 -12.91 15.11
N GLY A 398 28.61 -11.77 14.88
CA GLY A 398 29.67 -11.65 13.87
C GLY A 398 29.16 -11.55 12.43
N LYS A 399 27.85 -11.40 12.20
CA LYS A 399 27.30 -11.22 10.85
C LYS A 399 27.50 -9.77 10.40
N PRO A 400 27.93 -9.50 9.15
CA PRO A 400 28.03 -8.14 8.62
C PRO A 400 26.70 -7.40 8.72
N ILE A 401 26.73 -6.17 9.23
CA ILE A 401 25.59 -5.28 9.21
C ILE A 401 25.55 -4.63 7.82
N PRO A 402 24.50 -4.86 7.02
CA PRO A 402 24.43 -4.32 5.67
C PRO A 402 24.24 -2.80 5.72
N LEU A 403 24.64 -2.14 4.64
CA LEU A 403 24.53 -0.69 4.55
C LEU A 403 23.05 -0.24 4.54
N SER A 404 22.18 -0.94 3.82
CA SER A 404 20.73 -0.76 3.85
C SER A 404 20.01 -2.03 4.31
N HIS A 405 18.78 -1.88 4.80
CA HIS A 405 17.94 -3.05 5.04
C HIS A 405 17.60 -3.73 3.69
N PRO A 406 17.52 -5.07 3.57
CA PRO A 406 17.15 -5.75 2.32
C PRO A 406 15.76 -5.38 1.78
N ASN A 407 14.90 -4.86 2.67
CA ASN A 407 13.56 -4.37 2.33
C ASN A 407 13.50 -2.84 2.39
N ALA A 408 14.63 -2.14 2.30
CA ALA A 408 14.69 -0.68 2.18
C ALA A 408 13.91 -0.22 0.93
N ARG A 409 13.32 0.97 1.00
CA ARG A 409 12.35 1.44 0.02
C ARG A 409 12.64 2.85 -0.48
N CYS A 410 12.09 3.13 -1.65
CA CYS A 410 11.82 4.48 -2.12
C CYS A 410 10.31 4.63 -2.35
N THR A 411 9.79 5.80 -1.99
CA THR A 411 8.42 6.23 -2.25
C THR A 411 8.43 7.46 -3.13
N LEU A 412 7.81 7.39 -4.31
CA LEU A 412 7.69 8.52 -5.23
C LEU A 412 6.44 8.41 -6.11
N ALA A 413 5.99 9.53 -6.66
CA ALA A 413 4.84 9.56 -7.57
C ALA A 413 5.23 9.05 -8.97
N SER A 414 4.38 8.21 -9.58
CA SER A 414 4.68 7.58 -10.88
C SER A 414 4.81 8.61 -12.01
N LYS A 415 4.14 9.76 -11.89
CA LYS A 415 4.25 10.89 -12.81
C LYS A 415 5.66 11.47 -12.94
N ALA A 416 6.57 11.13 -12.04
CA ALA A 416 7.97 11.54 -12.12
C ALA A 416 8.78 10.70 -13.13
N LEU A 417 8.27 9.54 -13.55
CA LEU A 417 8.91 8.68 -14.53
C LEU A 417 8.63 9.21 -15.94
N ASP A 418 9.68 9.31 -16.75
CA ASP A 418 9.56 9.84 -18.11
C ASP A 418 8.67 9.00 -19.03
N ASN A 419 8.49 7.72 -18.75
CA ASN A 419 7.61 6.81 -19.50
C ASN A 419 6.24 6.58 -18.84
N TYR A 420 5.85 7.38 -17.83
CA TYR A 420 4.52 7.26 -17.25
C TYR A 420 3.43 7.57 -18.26
N SER A 421 2.49 6.64 -18.43
CA SER A 421 1.43 6.76 -19.42
C SER A 421 0.27 7.60 -18.89
N GLU A 422 -0.23 8.54 -19.70
CA GLU A 422 -1.52 9.20 -19.43
C GLU A 422 -2.68 8.19 -19.32
N ARG A 423 -2.53 6.99 -19.92
CA ARG A 423 -3.52 5.90 -19.81
C ARG A 423 -3.67 5.37 -18.39
N ALA A 424 -2.65 5.55 -17.54
CA ALA A 424 -2.72 5.16 -16.14
C ALA A 424 -3.79 5.95 -15.36
N GLU A 425 -4.12 7.16 -15.82
CA GLU A 425 -5.16 8.01 -15.25
C GLU A 425 -6.53 7.85 -15.94
N ASN A 426 -6.65 6.98 -16.95
CA ASN A 426 -7.89 6.81 -17.70
C ASN A 426 -8.84 5.84 -16.98
N PRO A 427 -10.05 6.26 -16.56
CA PRO A 427 -11.01 5.38 -15.89
C PRO A 427 -11.55 4.26 -16.77
N ALA A 428 -11.49 4.40 -18.10
CA ALA A 428 -11.82 3.32 -19.04
C ALA A 428 -10.76 2.19 -19.08
N GLY A 429 -9.60 2.43 -18.45
CA GLY A 429 -8.51 1.47 -18.34
C GLY A 429 -7.78 1.18 -19.65
N VAL A 430 -6.69 0.43 -19.51
CA VAL A 430 -5.89 -0.08 -20.61
C VAL A 430 -6.49 -1.40 -21.10
N GLU A 431 -6.65 -1.55 -22.41
CA GLU A 431 -6.99 -2.85 -23.00
C GLU A 431 -5.86 -3.84 -22.75
N THR A 432 -6.13 -4.87 -21.95
CA THR A 432 -5.16 -5.91 -21.59
C THR A 432 -5.29 -7.06 -22.58
N ARG A 433 -4.25 -7.25 -23.39
CA ARG A 433 -4.21 -8.27 -24.44
C ARG A 433 -3.31 -9.44 -24.10
N VAL A 434 -2.38 -9.25 -23.17
CA VAL A 434 -1.42 -10.27 -22.74
C VAL A 434 -1.45 -10.32 -21.22
N VAL A 435 -1.59 -11.53 -20.68
CA VAL A 435 -1.30 -11.83 -19.28
C VAL A 435 -0.03 -12.65 -19.24
N THR A 436 0.97 -12.20 -18.47
CA THR A 436 2.23 -12.92 -18.31
C THR A 436 2.40 -13.44 -16.89
N TYR A 437 3.13 -14.53 -16.78
CA TYR A 437 3.52 -15.14 -15.53
C TYR A 437 5.04 -15.34 -15.54
N SER A 438 5.72 -14.95 -14.47
CA SER A 438 7.18 -14.99 -14.40
C SER A 438 7.64 -15.58 -13.08
N GLY A 439 8.83 -16.17 -13.09
CA GLY A 439 9.49 -16.76 -11.92
C GLY A 439 10.99 -16.92 -12.17
N ARG A 440 11.75 -17.17 -11.11
CA ARG A 440 13.18 -17.49 -11.23
C ARG A 440 13.34 -19.00 -11.39
N ASP A 441 13.83 -19.39 -12.57
CA ASP A 441 14.19 -20.76 -12.92
C ASP A 441 15.52 -20.72 -13.67
N SER A 442 16.49 -21.50 -13.20
CA SER A 442 17.86 -21.51 -13.73
C SER A 442 18.09 -22.61 -14.78
N ASP A 443 17.21 -23.59 -14.92
CA ASP A 443 17.54 -24.82 -15.66
C ASP A 443 16.38 -25.51 -16.40
N THR A 444 15.12 -25.23 -16.08
CA THR A 444 14.00 -26.05 -16.57
C THR A 444 13.13 -25.34 -17.61
N MET A 445 12.68 -24.12 -17.33
CA MET A 445 11.75 -23.39 -18.21
C MET A 445 12.45 -22.61 -19.33
N PRO A 446 11.88 -22.56 -20.56
CA PRO A 446 12.40 -21.69 -21.61
C PRO A 446 12.18 -20.20 -21.27
N PRO A 447 12.92 -19.26 -21.88
CA PRO A 447 12.78 -17.83 -21.59
C PRO A 447 11.36 -17.27 -21.81
N VAL A 448 10.67 -17.75 -22.86
CA VAL A 448 9.28 -17.38 -23.17
C VAL A 448 8.53 -18.60 -23.65
N TRP A 449 7.33 -18.82 -23.12
CA TRP A 449 6.41 -19.85 -23.55
C TRP A 449 4.97 -19.30 -23.52
N ALA A 450 4.21 -19.54 -24.58
CA ALA A 450 2.82 -19.10 -24.71
C ALA A 450 1.87 -20.29 -24.62
N ALA A 451 0.82 -20.13 -23.81
CA ALA A 451 -0.29 -21.08 -23.74
C ALA A 451 -1.02 -21.17 -25.09
N LYS A 452 -1.55 -22.35 -25.44
CA LYS A 452 -2.34 -22.53 -26.67
C LYS A 452 -3.80 -22.11 -26.48
N THR A 453 -4.27 -22.10 -25.24
CA THR A 453 -5.65 -21.74 -24.88
C THR A 453 -5.69 -20.93 -23.60
N PRO A 454 -6.74 -20.14 -23.35
CA PRO A 454 -6.93 -19.45 -22.07
C PRO A 454 -6.93 -20.39 -20.87
N ASP A 455 -7.58 -21.56 -20.98
CA ASP A 455 -7.63 -22.55 -19.91
C ASP A 455 -6.24 -23.08 -19.55
N GLU A 456 -5.39 -23.34 -20.54
CA GLU A 456 -3.98 -23.70 -20.32
C GLU A 456 -3.21 -22.53 -19.66
N GLY A 457 -3.49 -21.29 -20.05
CA GLY A 457 -2.91 -20.10 -19.42
C GLY A 457 -3.26 -19.99 -17.93
N VAL A 458 -4.50 -20.27 -17.55
CA VAL A 458 -4.93 -20.31 -16.14
C VAL A 458 -4.16 -21.37 -15.37
N VAL A 459 -3.97 -22.56 -15.95
CA VAL A 459 -3.21 -23.66 -15.32
C VAL A 459 -1.72 -23.29 -15.18
N ILE A 460 -1.11 -22.68 -16.20
CA ILE A 460 0.28 -22.19 -16.12
C ILE A 460 0.42 -21.22 -14.95
N GLY A 461 -0.49 -20.26 -14.83
CA GLY A 461 -0.52 -19.32 -13.73
C GLY A 461 -0.65 -20.01 -12.36
N ALA A 462 -1.50 -21.04 -12.25
CA ALA A 462 -1.66 -21.82 -11.02
C ALA A 462 -0.38 -22.60 -10.63
N CYS A 463 0.44 -22.95 -11.62
CA CYS A 463 1.63 -23.77 -11.45
C CYS A 463 2.93 -22.97 -11.31
N ILE A 464 2.88 -21.63 -11.21
CA ILE A 464 4.10 -20.82 -11.05
C ILE A 464 4.88 -21.26 -9.82
N VAL A 465 6.17 -21.43 -10.06
CA VAL A 465 7.17 -21.79 -9.08
C VAL A 465 8.28 -20.75 -9.14
N SER A 466 8.83 -20.38 -7.99
CA SER A 466 10.04 -19.56 -7.93
C SER A 466 10.97 -20.06 -6.85
N ALA A 467 12.28 -19.97 -7.12
CA ALA A 467 13.28 -20.06 -6.07
C ALA A 467 12.95 -19.04 -4.96
N ALA A 468 13.08 -19.46 -3.70
CA ALA A 468 12.84 -18.59 -2.55
C ALA A 468 13.75 -17.35 -2.61
N THR A 469 13.15 -16.16 -2.48
CA THR A 469 13.88 -14.91 -2.33
C THR A 469 14.13 -14.64 -0.85
N ALA A 470 15.23 -13.95 -0.54
CA ALA A 470 15.64 -13.59 0.83
C ALA A 470 14.65 -12.68 1.59
N THR A 471 13.52 -12.32 0.97
CA THR A 471 12.49 -11.41 1.51
C THR A 471 11.58 -12.03 2.58
N GLU A 472 11.62 -13.35 2.78
CA GLU A 472 10.96 -14.04 3.89
C GLU A 472 12.03 -14.72 4.76
N VAL A 473 12.19 -14.29 6.01
CA VAL A 473 13.17 -14.86 6.95
C VAL A 473 12.85 -16.34 7.15
N GLY A 474 13.79 -17.22 6.77
CA GLY A 474 13.68 -18.69 6.94
C GLY A 474 13.22 -19.48 5.71
N ALA A 475 12.99 -18.86 4.55
CA ALA A 475 12.59 -19.57 3.34
C ALA A 475 13.80 -20.19 2.60
N THR A 476 13.93 -21.52 2.66
CA THR A 476 14.81 -22.29 1.77
C THR A 476 13.97 -23.14 0.81
N GLY A 477 14.42 -23.26 -0.46
CA GLY A 477 13.81 -24.14 -1.45
C GLY A 477 12.92 -23.47 -2.49
N VAL A 478 12.14 -24.31 -3.16
CA VAL A 478 11.28 -23.96 -4.30
C VAL A 478 9.85 -23.75 -3.79
N LYS A 479 9.30 -22.54 -3.90
CA LYS A 479 7.96 -22.20 -3.39
C LYS A 479 6.97 -22.03 -4.54
N ARG A 480 5.84 -22.74 -4.45
CA ARG A 480 4.70 -22.50 -5.35
C ARG A 480 4.05 -21.16 -5.01
N ALA A 481 3.80 -20.36 -6.03
CA ALA A 481 3.20 -19.03 -5.90
C ALA A 481 2.10 -18.86 -6.95
N PRO A 482 0.95 -19.58 -6.83
CA PRO A 482 -0.10 -19.57 -7.83
C PRO A 482 -0.54 -18.13 -8.14
N TRP A 483 -0.48 -17.79 -9.43
CA TRP A 483 -0.75 -16.48 -10.03
C TRP A 483 0.02 -15.32 -9.38
N ALA A 484 1.07 -15.60 -8.59
CA ALA A 484 1.72 -14.67 -7.65
C ALA A 484 0.75 -13.91 -6.70
N ASN A 485 -0.51 -14.32 -6.62
CA ASN A 485 -1.57 -13.68 -5.85
C ASN A 485 -1.99 -14.51 -4.61
N ALA A 486 -1.43 -15.71 -4.45
CA ALA A 486 -1.74 -16.67 -3.38
C ALA A 486 -1.89 -16.07 -1.97
N PRO A 487 -1.01 -15.16 -1.50
CA PRO A 487 -1.12 -14.59 -0.16
C PRO A 487 -2.36 -13.73 0.06
N PHE A 488 -3.06 -13.31 -1.01
CA PHE A 488 -4.22 -12.42 -0.99
C PHE A 488 -5.53 -13.16 -1.27
N ILE A 489 -5.46 -14.45 -1.62
CA ILE A 489 -6.64 -15.27 -1.88
C ILE A 489 -7.42 -15.49 -0.57
N PRO A 490 -8.74 -15.30 -0.60
CA PRO A 490 -9.57 -15.16 0.60
C PRO A 490 -9.90 -16.45 1.34
#